data_AF-A0AAD9EVW0-F1
#
_entry.id   AF-A0AAD9EVW0-F1
#
_cell.length_a   1.000
_cell.length_b   1.000
_cell.length_c   1.000
_cell.angle_alpha   90.00
_cell.angle_beta   90.00
_cell.angle_gamma   90.00
#
_symmetry.space_group_name_H-M   'P 1'
#
loop_
_entity.id
_entity.type
_entity.pdbx_description
1 polymer ?
#
loop_
_entity_poly.entity_id
_entity_poly.type
_entity_poly.pdbx_seq_one_letter_code
_entity_poly.pdbx_strand_id
1 'polypeptide(L)'
;MAGVKEEVDKVLKESGQKVLHGGPLIDLTCEMLKKMPILDSAVDETLHLTATPTLIRAVSQDMTLNMADGCKCLVRKGDRLALFPYMVVQTDPEIHPDPHSFKYDHFLNPDGSKKTDFCKAGKKGFGVNHPLKDMPFRYRPRF
;
A
#
# COMPACT_ATOMS: atom_id res chain seq x y z
N MET A 1 17.73 7.83 1.32
CA MET A 1 17.61 8.40 2.67
C MET A 1 17.97 9.88 2.77
N ALA A 2 18.95 10.41 2.01
CA ALA A 2 19.25 11.85 2.03
C ALA A 2 18.03 12.75 1.72
N GLY A 3 17.25 12.41 0.69
CA GLY A 3 16.04 13.18 0.32
C GLY A 3 14.97 13.27 1.41
N VAL A 4 14.75 12.21 2.18
CA VAL A 4 13.81 12.23 3.33
C VAL A 4 14.31 13.21 4.40
N LYS A 5 15.61 13.20 4.68
CA LYS A 5 16.21 14.11 5.67
C LYS A 5 16.08 15.58 5.22
N GLU A 6 16.34 15.85 3.95
CA GLU A 6 16.20 17.20 3.38
C GLU A 6 14.75 17.70 3.43
N GLU A 7 13.77 16.84 3.13
CA GLU A 7 12.35 17.18 3.24
C GLU A 7 11.94 17.49 4.68
N VAL A 8 12.37 16.67 5.65
CA VAL A 8 12.13 16.90 7.07
C VAL A 8 12.76 18.22 7.53
N ASP A 9 14.02 18.47 7.18
CA ASP A 9 14.74 19.70 7.53
C ASP A 9 14.04 20.94 6.93
N LYS A 10 13.50 20.83 5.72
CA LYS A 10 12.74 21.90 5.06
C LYS A 10 11.46 22.21 5.83
N VAL A 11 10.62 21.22 6.12
CA VAL A 11 9.35 21.44 6.83
C VAL A 11 9.58 21.98 8.25
N LEU A 12 10.62 21.51 8.95
CA LEU A 12 10.97 22.03 10.27
C LEU A 12 11.39 23.50 10.21
N LYS A 13 12.23 23.88 9.23
CA LYS A 13 12.60 25.29 9.01
C LYS A 13 11.39 26.17 8.70
N GLU A 14 10.47 25.71 7.85
CA GLU A 14 9.23 26.43 7.52
C GLU A 14 8.31 26.61 8.74
N SER A 15 8.32 25.66 9.68
CA SER A 15 7.60 25.77 10.95
C SER A 15 8.32 26.59 12.02
N GLY A 16 9.50 27.14 11.72
CA GLY A 16 10.31 27.92 12.67
C GLY A 16 11.03 27.08 13.73
N GLN A 17 11.05 25.76 13.57
CA GLN A 17 11.66 24.83 14.53
C GLN A 17 13.11 24.53 14.13
N LYS A 18 14.01 24.45 15.11
CA LYS A 18 15.41 24.05 14.92
C LYS A 18 15.67 22.73 15.63
N VAL A 19 16.24 21.78 14.89
CA VAL A 19 16.69 20.50 15.47
C VAL A 19 17.99 20.74 16.22
N LEU A 20 17.93 20.63 17.55
CA LEU A 20 19.09 20.76 18.44
C LEU A 20 19.14 19.55 19.36
N HIS A 21 20.32 18.93 19.48
CA HIS A 21 20.52 17.82 20.41
C HIS A 21 20.36 18.32 21.85
N GLY A 22 19.41 17.76 22.60
CA GLY A 22 19.05 18.24 23.95
C GLY A 22 18.24 19.54 23.98
N GLY A 23 17.76 20.00 22.82
CA GLY A 23 16.87 21.17 22.71
C GLY A 23 15.42 20.87 23.10
N PRO A 24 14.52 21.86 22.96
CA PRO A 24 13.10 21.66 23.17
C PRO A 24 12.53 20.61 22.20
N LEU A 25 11.47 19.94 22.64
CA LEU A 25 10.76 18.94 21.85
C LEU A 25 10.20 19.57 20.57
N ILE A 26 10.30 18.84 19.47
CA ILE A 26 9.70 19.22 18.18
C ILE A 26 8.18 19.04 18.29
N ASP A 27 7.43 20.08 18.00
CA ASP A 27 5.98 20.03 17.87
C ASP A 27 5.61 19.63 16.45
N LEU A 28 5.26 18.35 16.27
CA LEU A 28 4.95 17.77 14.98
C LEU A 28 3.44 17.64 14.81
N THR A 29 2.89 18.40 13.86
CA THR A 29 1.45 18.35 13.56
C THR A 29 1.15 17.42 12.38
N CYS A 30 -0.09 16.91 12.32
CA CYS A 30 -0.54 16.10 11.18
C CYS A 30 -0.44 16.86 9.84
N GLU A 31 -0.65 18.18 9.85
CA GLU A 31 -0.54 19.00 8.64
C GLU A 31 0.90 19.15 8.14
N MET A 32 1.90 19.07 9.04
CA MET A 32 3.30 19.00 8.65
C MET A 32 3.63 17.67 7.98
N LEU A 33 3.15 16.56 8.55
CA LEU A 33 3.34 15.22 7.99
C LEU A 33 2.73 15.09 6.59
N LYS A 34 1.52 15.61 6.37
CA LYS A 34 0.86 15.61 5.04
C LYS A 34 1.63 16.39 3.96
N LYS A 35 2.59 17.24 4.34
CA LYS A 35 3.45 18.00 3.43
C LYS A 35 4.77 17.30 3.13
N MET A 36 4.92 16.04 3.53
CA MET A 36 6.14 15.25 3.36
C MET A 36 5.92 14.04 2.42
N PRO A 37 5.66 14.25 1.11
CA PRO A 37 5.43 13.16 0.18
C PRO A 37 6.60 12.18 0.04
N ILE A 38 7.86 12.63 0.20
CA ILE A 38 9.04 11.76 0.11
C ILE A 38 9.10 10.83 1.33
N LEU A 39 8.80 11.34 2.52
CA LEU A 39 8.66 10.52 3.73
C LEU A 39 7.54 9.50 3.59
N ASP A 40 6.35 9.93 3.14
CA ASP A 40 5.22 9.03 2.90
C ASP A 40 5.60 7.91 1.91
N SER A 41 6.25 8.27 0.80
CA SER A 41 6.71 7.29 -0.20
C SER A 41 7.75 6.32 0.37
N ALA A 42 8.67 6.78 1.22
CA ALA A 42 9.64 5.91 1.88
C ALA A 42 8.99 4.92 2.86
N VAL A 43 7.91 5.34 3.55
CA VAL A 43 7.12 4.45 4.41
C VAL A 43 6.36 3.43 3.57
N ASP A 44 5.68 3.87 2.50
CA ASP A 44 4.97 2.99 1.57
C ASP A 44 5.93 1.96 0.94
N GLU A 45 7.15 2.37 0.56
CA GLU A 45 8.19 1.47 0.05
C GLU A 45 8.71 0.48 1.10
N THR A 46 8.85 0.92 2.34
CA THR A 46 9.22 0.01 3.44
C THR A 46 8.17 -1.07 3.62
N LEU A 47 6.88 -0.71 3.59
CA LEU A 47 5.78 -1.67 3.67
C LEU A 47 5.71 -2.55 2.43
N HIS A 48 5.98 -2.01 1.24
CA HIS A 48 6.04 -2.78 0.00
C HIS A 48 7.03 -3.95 0.10
N LEU A 49 8.23 -3.72 0.63
CA LEU A 49 9.27 -4.75 0.73
C LEU A 49 9.09 -5.71 1.91
N THR A 50 8.57 -5.22 3.03
CA THR A 50 8.61 -5.95 4.31
C THR A 50 7.26 -6.52 4.73
N ALA A 51 6.15 -5.91 4.29
CA ALA A 51 4.83 -6.39 4.66
C ALA A 51 4.46 -7.59 3.80
N THR A 52 4.22 -8.72 4.44
CA THR A 52 3.73 -9.95 3.79
C THR A 52 2.32 -10.30 4.30
N PRO A 53 1.31 -9.44 4.06
CA PRO A 53 -0.04 -9.70 4.58
C PRO A 53 -0.65 -10.91 3.89
N THR A 54 -1.39 -11.71 4.64
CA THR A 54 -2.24 -12.78 4.10
C THR A 54 -3.69 -12.42 4.34
N LEU A 55 -4.46 -12.25 3.25
CA LEU A 55 -5.88 -11.91 3.33
C LEU A 55 -6.70 -13.19 3.20
N ILE A 56 -7.17 -13.70 4.35
CA ILE A 56 -8.00 -14.92 4.41
C ILE A 56 -9.48 -14.55 4.55
N ARG A 57 -10.35 -15.21 3.80
CA ARG A 57 -11.81 -15.11 3.91
C ARG A 57 -12.43 -16.50 3.95
N ALA A 58 -13.45 -16.68 4.78
CA ALA A 58 -14.26 -17.90 4.78
C ALA A 58 -15.46 -17.68 3.87
N VAL A 59 -15.77 -18.67 3.04
CA VAL A 59 -16.88 -18.61 2.09
C VAL A 59 -18.17 -19.04 2.79
N SER A 60 -19.09 -18.10 2.93
CA SER A 60 -20.35 -18.31 3.69
C SER A 60 -21.44 -19.01 2.88
N GLN A 61 -21.35 -18.97 1.55
CA GLN A 61 -22.30 -19.54 0.61
C GLN A 61 -21.61 -19.87 -0.71
N ASP A 62 -22.14 -20.85 -1.45
CA ASP A 62 -21.66 -21.16 -2.79
C ASP A 62 -21.77 -19.90 -3.68
N MET A 63 -20.70 -19.58 -4.39
CA MET A 63 -20.64 -18.38 -5.22
C MET A 63 -19.74 -18.60 -6.43
N THR A 64 -19.94 -17.78 -7.47
CA THR A 64 -19.04 -17.72 -8.62
C THR A 64 -18.22 -16.45 -8.55
N LEU A 65 -16.89 -16.60 -8.48
CA LEU A 65 -15.92 -15.53 -8.52
C LEU A 65 -15.61 -15.19 -9.99
N ASN A 66 -15.91 -13.95 -10.38
CA ASN A 66 -15.57 -13.43 -11.71
C ASN A 66 -14.16 -12.81 -11.68
N MET A 67 -13.24 -13.39 -12.43
CA MET A 67 -11.85 -12.93 -12.55
C MET A 67 -11.72 -11.80 -13.58
N ALA A 68 -10.62 -11.05 -13.51
CA ALA A 68 -10.38 -9.88 -14.37
C ALA A 68 -10.15 -10.23 -15.86
N ASP A 69 -9.84 -11.49 -16.17
CA ASP A 69 -9.69 -12.06 -17.51
C ASP A 69 -11.01 -12.65 -18.05
N GLY A 70 -12.10 -12.54 -17.28
CA GLY A 70 -13.41 -13.09 -17.64
C GLY A 70 -13.61 -14.55 -17.20
N CYS A 71 -12.59 -15.21 -16.64
CA CYS A 71 -12.73 -16.56 -16.10
C CYS A 71 -13.68 -16.56 -14.90
N LYS A 72 -14.47 -17.64 -14.77
CA LYS A 72 -15.40 -17.84 -13.67
C LYS A 72 -14.95 -19.03 -12.83
N CYS A 73 -14.78 -18.81 -11.54
CA CYS A 73 -14.39 -19.85 -10.59
C CYS A 73 -15.53 -20.10 -9.59
N LEU A 74 -15.99 -21.34 -9.47
CA LEU A 74 -16.99 -21.70 -8.47
C LEU A 74 -16.29 -21.99 -7.14
N VAL A 75 -16.72 -21.29 -6.09
CA VAL A 75 -16.18 -21.44 -4.73
C VAL A 75 -17.32 -21.90 -3.82
N ARG A 76 -17.07 -22.93 -3.02
CA ARG A 76 -18.11 -23.59 -2.23
C ARG A 76 -18.18 -22.99 -0.83
N LYS A 77 -19.36 -23.03 -0.24
CA LYS A 77 -19.57 -22.77 1.18
C LYS A 77 -18.66 -23.65 2.02
N GLY A 78 -17.97 -23.05 2.98
CA GLY A 78 -17.02 -23.73 3.85
C GLY A 78 -15.57 -23.63 3.37
N ASP A 79 -15.33 -23.29 2.09
CA ASP A 79 -13.98 -23.04 1.59
C ASP A 79 -13.34 -21.82 2.28
N ARG A 80 -12.01 -21.76 2.23
CA ARG A 80 -11.22 -20.59 2.63
C ARG A 80 -10.48 -20.05 1.42
N LEU A 81 -10.72 -18.79 1.09
CA LEU A 81 -9.97 -18.07 0.08
C LEU A 81 -8.81 -17.33 0.77
N ALA A 82 -7.60 -17.49 0.24
CA ALA A 82 -6.42 -16.75 0.68
C ALA A 82 -5.86 -15.94 -0.49
N LEU A 83 -5.63 -14.65 -0.27
CA LEU A 83 -4.89 -13.79 -1.19
C LEU A 83 -3.60 -13.36 -0.52
N PHE A 84 -2.52 -13.38 -1.29
CA PHE A 84 -1.18 -13.01 -0.84
C PHE A 84 -0.69 -11.80 -1.66
N PRO A 85 -1.08 -10.55 -1.32
CA PRO A 85 -0.68 -9.34 -2.05
C PRO A 85 0.81 -9.25 -2.32
N TYR A 86 1.64 -9.78 -1.42
CA TYR A 86 3.09 -9.87 -1.59
C TYR A 86 3.47 -10.50 -2.91
N MET A 87 2.99 -11.72 -3.17
CA MET A 87 3.39 -12.51 -4.34
C MET A 87 2.83 -11.97 -5.67
N VAL A 88 1.65 -11.33 -5.65
CA VAL A 88 0.91 -10.99 -6.87
C VAL A 88 0.90 -9.50 -7.21
N VAL A 89 1.23 -8.63 -6.25
CA VAL A 89 1.24 -7.18 -6.43
C VAL A 89 2.59 -6.60 -6.03
N GLN A 90 3.05 -6.83 -4.80
CA GLN A 90 4.27 -6.18 -4.32
C GLN A 90 5.50 -6.69 -5.07
N THR A 91 5.68 -8.00 -5.26
CA THR A 91 6.88 -8.52 -5.94
C THR A 91 6.77 -8.57 -7.48
N ASP A 92 5.74 -7.97 -8.07
CA ASP A 92 5.51 -8.05 -9.51
C ASP A 92 6.30 -6.95 -10.26
N PRO A 93 7.28 -7.30 -11.12
CA PRO A 93 8.11 -6.34 -11.82
C PRO A 93 7.35 -5.51 -12.87
N GLU A 94 6.17 -5.95 -13.32
CA GLU A 94 5.32 -5.16 -14.21
C GLU A 94 4.68 -3.98 -13.46
N ILE A 95 4.46 -4.15 -12.16
CA ILE A 95 3.85 -3.16 -11.29
C ILE A 95 4.92 -2.26 -10.66
N HIS A 96 5.96 -2.89 -10.11
CA HIS A 96 7.05 -2.24 -9.39
C HIS A 96 8.39 -2.64 -10.01
N PRO A 97 9.01 -1.77 -10.84
CA PRO A 97 10.30 -2.07 -11.45
C PRO A 97 11.40 -2.28 -10.39
N ASP A 98 12.15 -3.38 -10.50
CA ASP A 98 13.11 -3.86 -9.48
C ASP A 98 12.50 -4.04 -8.08
N PRO A 99 11.47 -4.91 -7.91
CA PRO A 99 10.60 -4.96 -6.74
C PRO A 99 11.28 -5.46 -5.45
N HIS A 100 12.55 -5.84 -5.51
CA HIS A 100 13.33 -6.29 -4.35
C HIS A 100 14.36 -5.24 -3.89
N SER A 101 14.45 -4.11 -4.59
CA SER A 101 15.35 -3.00 -4.27
C SER A 101 14.57 -1.88 -3.63
N PHE A 102 15.04 -1.36 -2.50
CA PHE A 102 14.44 -0.18 -1.87
C PHE A 102 14.65 1.07 -2.73
N LYS A 103 13.55 1.65 -3.20
CA LYS A 103 13.53 2.94 -3.90
C LYS A 103 12.53 3.88 -3.24
N TYR A 104 13.06 4.91 -2.57
CA TYR A 104 12.26 5.84 -1.78
C TYR A 104 11.22 6.62 -2.62
N ASP A 105 11.35 6.64 -3.94
CA ASP A 105 10.53 7.35 -4.92
C ASP A 105 9.58 6.44 -5.72
N HIS A 106 9.49 5.14 -5.41
CA HIS A 106 8.55 4.21 -6.07
C HIS A 106 7.09 4.66 -6.02
N PHE A 107 6.71 5.38 -4.97
CA PHE A 107 5.37 5.90 -4.73
C PHE A 107 5.28 7.40 -5.04
N LEU A 108 6.20 7.93 -5.85
CA LEU A 108 6.19 9.30 -6.36
C LEU A 108 6.01 9.34 -7.89
N ASN A 109 5.34 10.39 -8.35
CA ASN A 109 5.31 10.78 -9.75
C ASN A 109 6.56 11.64 -10.08
N PRO A 110 6.89 11.84 -11.37
CA PRO A 110 8.00 12.70 -11.77
C PRO A 110 7.91 14.16 -11.29
N ASP A 111 6.71 14.65 -10.99
CA ASP A 111 6.46 15.97 -10.43
C ASP A 111 6.60 16.03 -8.89
N GLY A 112 6.91 14.91 -8.23
CA GLY A 112 7.03 14.77 -6.79
C GLY A 112 5.70 14.57 -6.05
N SER A 113 4.57 14.50 -6.76
CA SER A 113 3.29 14.17 -6.16
C SER A 113 3.18 12.68 -5.83
N LYS A 114 2.30 12.31 -4.89
CA LYS A 114 2.05 10.91 -4.54
C LYS A 114 1.50 10.15 -5.76
N LYS A 115 2.14 9.04 -6.09
CA LYS A 115 1.68 8.12 -7.13
C LYS A 115 0.58 7.21 -6.59
N THR A 116 -0.61 7.31 -7.17
CA THR A 116 -1.78 6.47 -6.84
C THR A 116 -2.14 5.50 -7.95
N ASP A 117 -1.64 5.75 -9.16
CA ASP A 117 -1.90 4.94 -10.35
C ASP A 117 -0.79 3.91 -10.54
N PHE A 118 -1.16 2.64 -10.42
CA PHE A 118 -0.31 1.50 -10.76
C PHE A 118 -0.99 0.68 -11.85
N CYS A 119 -0.18 0.21 -12.81
CA CYS A 119 -0.68 -0.45 -14.01
C CYS A 119 -0.12 -1.87 -14.10
N LYS A 120 -0.98 -2.80 -14.52
CA LYS A 120 -0.59 -4.13 -14.99
C LYS A 120 -1.40 -4.46 -16.25
N ALA A 121 -0.74 -4.95 -17.29
CA ALA A 121 -1.30 -5.23 -18.61
C ALA A 121 -2.11 -4.05 -19.19
N GLY A 122 -1.64 -2.81 -18.96
CA GLY A 122 -2.32 -1.58 -19.40
C GLY A 122 -3.61 -1.22 -18.64
N LYS A 123 -3.97 -1.95 -17.57
CA LYS A 123 -5.13 -1.65 -16.72
C LYS A 123 -4.67 -0.98 -15.42
N LYS A 124 -5.34 0.11 -15.05
CA LYS A 124 -5.13 0.82 -13.78
C LYS A 124 -5.82 0.08 -12.63
N GLY A 125 -5.11 -0.05 -11.51
CA GLY A 125 -5.62 -0.59 -10.25
C GLY A 125 -5.46 -2.10 -10.11
N PHE A 126 -5.12 -2.54 -8.89
CA PHE A 126 -5.08 -3.95 -8.53
C PHE A 126 -6.41 -4.39 -7.99
N GLY A 127 -7.10 -5.16 -8.80
CA GLY A 127 -8.26 -5.88 -8.37
C GLY A 127 -8.55 -6.98 -9.37
N VAL A 128 -8.49 -8.22 -8.90
CA VAL A 128 -9.70 -9.04 -9.02
C VAL A 128 -10.85 -8.08 -8.72
N ASN A 129 -11.72 -7.75 -9.69
CA ASN A 129 -12.87 -6.85 -9.49
C ASN A 129 -13.38 -7.05 -8.08
N HIS A 130 -13.13 -6.11 -7.15
CA HIS A 130 -13.11 -6.34 -5.70
C HIS A 130 -14.20 -7.35 -5.31
N PRO A 131 -13.91 -8.67 -5.23
CA PRO A 131 -14.98 -9.66 -5.24
C PRO A 131 -15.75 -9.65 -3.92
N LEU A 132 -15.19 -8.92 -2.95
CA LEU A 132 -15.75 -8.67 -1.65
C LEU A 132 -16.87 -7.62 -1.65
N LYS A 133 -17.17 -6.93 -2.77
CA LYS A 133 -18.43 -6.15 -2.85
C LYS A 133 -19.65 -7.07 -2.84
N ASP A 134 -19.50 -8.26 -3.42
CA ASP A 134 -20.58 -9.23 -3.59
C ASP A 134 -20.49 -10.42 -2.61
N MET A 135 -19.46 -10.46 -1.74
CA MET A 135 -19.38 -11.48 -0.68
C MET A 135 -20.11 -11.00 0.59
N PRO A 136 -21.21 -11.67 1.00
CA PRO A 136 -21.82 -11.38 2.29
C PRO A 136 -20.87 -11.73 3.42
N PHE A 137 -20.40 -10.71 4.13
CA PHE A 137 -19.57 -10.86 5.31
C PHE A 137 -20.41 -11.37 6.48
N ARG A 138 -19.95 -12.45 7.12
CA ARG A 138 -20.34 -12.75 8.49
C ARG A 138 -19.08 -12.76 9.33
N TYR A 139 -18.81 -11.64 9.99
CA TYR A 139 -17.80 -11.59 11.03
C TYR A 139 -18.27 -12.50 12.16
N ARG A 140 -17.70 -13.70 12.27
CA ARG A 140 -17.82 -14.52 13.47
C ARG A 140 -16.48 -14.41 14.20
N PRO A 141 -16.39 -13.62 15.28
CA PRO A 141 -15.26 -13.72 16.17
C PRO A 141 -15.25 -15.14 16.74
N ARG A 142 -14.12 -15.84 16.59
CA ARG A 142 -13.85 -17.03 17.39
C ARG A 142 -13.26 -16.53 18.70
N PHE A 143 -14.13 -16.35 19.68
CA PHE A 143 -13.77 -16.54 21.09
C PHE A 143 -14.28 -17.92 21.49
#